data_AF-A0AAD0JBR7-F1
#
_entry.id   AF-A0AAD0JBR7-F1
#
_cell.length_a   1.000
_cell.length_b   1.000
_cell.length_c   1.000
_cell.angle_alpha   90.00
_cell.angle_beta   90.00
_cell.angle_gamma   90.00
#
_symmetry.space_group_name_H-M   'P 1'
#
loop_
_entity.id
_entity.type
_entity.pdbx_description
1 polymer ?
#
loop_
_entity_poly.entity_id
_entity_poly.type
_entity_poly.pdbx_seq_one_letter_code
_entity_poly.pdbx_strand_id
1 'polypeptide(L)'
;MSRASEEAADALHALTFEVIQQEIQGYRDRNEPVPPALIGQAIKILKDNGIESPVRAQKAHDAMAPHLPDFGPEDAHSGVPH
;
A
#
# COMPACT_ATOMS: atom_id res chain seq x y z
N MET A 1 -25.61 -8.15 -24.60
CA MET A 1 -24.44 -7.25 -24.73
C MET A 1 -23.77 -6.98 -23.36
N SER A 2 -24.52 -6.74 -22.27
CA SER A 2 -23.96 -6.44 -20.92
C SER A 2 -23.14 -7.58 -20.28
N ARG A 3 -23.62 -8.82 -20.34
CA ARG A 3 -22.96 -9.95 -19.66
C ARG A 3 -21.59 -10.30 -20.25
N ALA A 4 -21.43 -10.20 -21.56
CA ALA A 4 -20.16 -10.47 -22.23
C ALA A 4 -19.11 -9.39 -21.92
N SER A 5 -19.52 -8.14 -21.68
CA SER A 5 -18.61 -7.09 -21.23
C SER A 5 -18.22 -7.22 -19.75
N GLU A 6 -19.13 -7.71 -18.90
CA GLU A 6 -18.84 -8.02 -17.50
C GLU A 6 -17.86 -9.19 -17.39
N GLU A 7 -18.08 -10.30 -18.10
CA GLU A 7 -17.16 -11.44 -18.14
C GLU A 7 -15.76 -11.06 -18.65
N ALA A 8 -15.70 -10.15 -19.63
CA ALA A 8 -14.42 -9.62 -20.12
C ALA A 8 -13.71 -8.73 -19.09
N ALA A 9 -14.45 -7.92 -18.33
CA ALA A 9 -13.90 -7.11 -17.25
C ALA A 9 -13.34 -7.98 -16.12
N ASP A 10 -14.08 -9.02 -15.71
CA ASP A 10 -13.64 -9.97 -14.69
C ASP A 10 -12.36 -10.70 -15.11
N ALA A 11 -12.28 -11.14 -16.38
CA ALA A 11 -11.08 -11.76 -16.92
C ALA A 11 -9.87 -10.82 -16.92
N LEU A 12 -10.07 -9.54 -17.25
CA LEU A 12 -9.01 -8.52 -17.19
C LEU A 12 -8.55 -8.27 -15.74
N HIS A 13 -9.49 -8.23 -14.79
CA HIS A 13 -9.16 -8.11 -13.38
C HIS A 13 -8.33 -9.30 -12.88
N ALA A 14 -8.73 -10.53 -13.22
CA ALA A 14 -8.00 -11.74 -12.87
C ALA A 14 -6.58 -11.74 -13.45
N LEU A 15 -6.43 -11.39 -14.73
CA LEU A 15 -5.12 -11.29 -15.39
C LEU A 15 -4.23 -10.24 -14.73
N THR A 16 -4.80 -9.08 -14.38
CA THR A 16 -4.06 -8.00 -13.72
C THR A 16 -3.52 -8.45 -12.36
N PHE A 17 -4.33 -9.20 -11.60
CA PHE A 17 -3.92 -9.76 -10.32
C PHE A 17 -2.77 -10.76 -10.47
N GLU A 18 -2.89 -11.67 -11.44
CA GLU A 18 -1.86 -12.68 -11.71
C GLU A 18 -0.52 -12.05 -12.09
N VAL A 19 -0.52 -11.06 -13.00
CA VAL A 19 0.70 -10.37 -13.45
C VAL A 19 1.41 -9.69 -12.28
N ILE A 20 0.68 -8.96 -11.45
CA ILE A 20 1.28 -8.25 -10.30
C ILE A 20 1.79 -9.23 -9.26
N GLN A 21 1.09 -10.34 -9.02
CA GLN A 21 1.55 -11.37 -8.12
C GLN A 21 2.85 -12.03 -8.61
N GLN A 22 2.93 -12.37 -9.90
CA GLN A 22 4.13 -12.95 -10.51
C GLN A 22 5.32 -11.98 -10.42
N GLU A 23 5.09 -10.70 -10.69
CA GLU A 23 6.15 -9.69 -10.64
C GLU A 23 6.69 -9.52 -9.21
N ILE A 24 5.81 -9.37 -8.21
CA ILE A 24 6.19 -9.31 -6.80
C ILE A 24 6.98 -10.56 -6.40
N GLN A 25 6.52 -11.75 -6.81
CA GLN A 25 7.22 -12.99 -6.52
C GLN A 25 8.60 -13.02 -7.17
N GLY A 26 8.75 -12.52 -8.40
CA GLY A 26 10.03 -12.39 -9.08
C GLY A 26 11.05 -11.54 -8.30
N TYR A 27 10.64 -10.40 -7.74
CA TYR A 27 11.51 -9.61 -6.86
C TYR A 27 11.92 -10.40 -5.60
N ARG A 28 10.97 -11.13 -5.00
CA ARG A 28 11.26 -11.95 -3.81
C ARG A 28 12.24 -13.07 -4.11
N ASP A 29 12.08 -13.76 -5.22
CA ASP A 29 12.95 -14.86 -5.64
C ASP A 29 14.38 -14.38 -5.91
N ARG A 30 14.53 -13.15 -6.42
CA ARG A 30 15.83 -12.50 -6.63
C ARG A 30 16.40 -11.84 -5.37
N ASN A 31 15.70 -11.88 -4.23
CA ASN A 31 16.02 -11.10 -3.02
C ASN A 31 16.18 -9.59 -3.30
N GLU A 32 15.44 -9.08 -4.26
CA GLU A 32 15.42 -7.67 -4.61
C GLU A 32 14.28 -6.94 -3.87
N PRO A 33 14.48 -5.66 -3.52
CA PRO A 33 13.40 -4.87 -2.95
C PRO A 33 12.28 -4.67 -3.98
N VAL A 34 11.04 -4.95 -3.56
CA VAL A 34 9.86 -4.68 -4.39
C VAL A 34 9.70 -3.17 -4.57
N PRO A 35 9.58 -2.65 -5.80
CA PRO A 35 9.39 -1.23 -6.04
C PRO A 35 8.14 -0.68 -5.33
N PRO A 36 8.21 0.50 -4.67
CA PRO A 36 7.06 1.09 -3.98
C PRO A 36 5.84 1.32 -4.88
N ALA A 37 6.08 1.64 -6.16
CA ALA A 37 5.01 1.81 -7.15
C ALA A 37 4.21 0.51 -7.36
N LEU A 38 4.88 -0.65 -7.39
CA LEU A 38 4.23 -1.95 -7.56
C LEU A 38 3.41 -2.33 -6.31
N ILE A 39 3.93 -2.00 -5.12
CA ILE A 39 3.20 -2.16 -3.86
C ILE A 39 1.93 -1.29 -3.86
N GLY A 40 2.03 -0.03 -4.30
CA GLY A 40 0.88 0.86 -4.42
C GLY A 40 -0.20 0.34 -5.38
N GLN A 41 0.22 -0.22 -6.53
CA GLN A 41 -0.68 -0.86 -7.48
C GLN A 41 -1.38 -2.07 -6.87
N ALA A 42 -0.65 -2.94 -6.17
CA ALA A 42 -1.22 -4.10 -5.49
C ALA A 42 -2.24 -3.69 -4.42
N ILE A 43 -1.92 -2.68 -3.59
CA ILE A 43 -2.85 -2.14 -2.58
C ILE A 43 -4.13 -1.60 -3.23
N LYS A 44 -3.98 -0.84 -4.33
CA LYS A 44 -5.13 -0.30 -5.06
C LYS A 44 -6.05 -1.42 -5.56
N ILE A 45 -5.49 -2.48 -6.16
CA ILE A 45 -6.28 -3.61 -6.66
C ILE A 45 -6.98 -4.34 -5.52
N LEU A 46 -6.28 -4.61 -4.41
CA LEU A 46 -6.88 -5.26 -3.25
C LEU A 46 -8.07 -4.43 -2.72
N LYS A 47 -7.91 -3.12 -2.59
CA LYS A 47 -8.98 -2.21 -2.16
C LYS A 47 -10.15 -2.17 -3.15
N ASP A 48 -9.88 -2.07 -4.45
CA ASP A 48 -10.91 -2.04 -5.50
C ASP A 48 -11.73 -3.34 -5.53
N ASN A 49 -11.16 -4.46 -5.05
CA ASN A 49 -11.84 -5.76 -4.91
C ASN A 49 -12.45 -6.01 -3.51
N GLY A 50 -12.47 -5.00 -2.63
CA GLY A 50 -13.01 -5.12 -1.27
C GLY A 50 -12.16 -5.98 -0.32
N ILE A 51 -10.90 -6.27 -0.68
CA ILE A 51 -9.96 -6.99 0.18
C ILE A 51 -9.28 -5.95 1.07
N GLU A 52 -9.78 -5.81 2.29
CA GLU A 52 -9.17 -4.95 3.29
C GLU A 52 -7.97 -5.61 3.96
N SER A 53 -6.95 -4.81 4.27
CA SER A 53 -5.80 -5.29 5.04
C SER A 53 -6.28 -5.75 6.42
N PRO A 54 -5.92 -6.96 6.89
CA PRO A 54 -6.28 -7.40 8.21
C PRO A 54 -5.70 -6.46 9.28
N VAL A 55 -6.38 -6.41 10.43
CA VAL A 55 -6.12 -5.67 11.69
C VAL A 55 -4.63 -5.60 12.12
N ARG A 56 -3.74 -6.44 11.57
CA ARG A 56 -2.29 -6.38 11.80
C ARG A 56 -1.63 -5.05 11.37
N ALA A 57 -2.17 -4.33 10.38
CA ALA A 57 -1.66 -3.01 10.03
C ALA A 57 -1.85 -2.00 11.20
N GLN A 58 -2.97 -2.11 11.93
CA GLN A 58 -3.22 -1.33 13.15
C GLN A 58 -2.17 -1.62 14.22
N LYS A 59 -1.80 -2.89 14.39
CA LYS A 59 -0.77 -3.31 15.37
C LYS A 59 0.62 -2.78 15.03
N ALA A 60 0.95 -2.60 13.75
CA ALA A 60 2.23 -2.01 13.33
C ALA A 60 2.29 -0.52 13.68
N HIS A 61 1.18 0.21 13.47
CA HIS A 61 1.06 1.60 13.91
C HIS A 61 1.24 1.73 15.44
N ASP A 62 0.57 0.88 16.21
CA ASP A 62 0.68 0.88 17.68
C ASP A 62 2.09 0.49 18.16
N ALA A 63 2.80 -0.36 17.41
CA ALA A 63 4.18 -0.74 17.71
C ALA A 63 5.21 0.36 17.36
N MET A 64 4.89 1.26 16.43
CA MET A 64 5.76 2.37 16.05
C MET A 64 5.52 3.62 16.89
N ALA A 65 4.34 3.76 17.52
CA ALA A 65 4.00 4.88 18.41
C ALA A 65 5.04 5.15 19.53
N PRO A 66 5.65 4.14 20.19
CA PRO A 66 6.69 4.37 21.20
C PRO A 66 8.03 4.86 20.65
N HIS A 67 8.25 4.76 19.34
CA HIS A 67 9.50 5.11 18.66
C HIS A 67 9.40 6.42 17.86
N LEU A 68 8.22 7.04 17.84
CA LEU A 68 8.04 8.35 17.23
C LEU A 68 8.64 9.42 18.17
N PRO A 69 9.50 10.31 17.67
CA PRO A 69 9.96 11.44 18.46
C PRO A 69 8.77 12.30 18.88
N ASP A 70 8.74 12.66 20.16
CA ASP A 70 7.77 13.60 20.71
C ASP A 70 8.13 15.01 20.21
N PHE A 71 7.56 15.38 19.06
CA PHE A 71 7.54 16.76 18.62
C PHE A 71 6.52 17.47 19.50
N GLY A 72 6.96 17.92 20.67
CA GLY A 72 6.13 18.66 21.61
C GLY A 72 5.40 19.83 20.94
N PRO A 73 4.39 20.43 21.60
CA PRO A 73 3.65 21.56 21.03
C PRO A 73 4.66 22.61 20.57
N GLU A 74 4.57 23.05 19.31
CA GLU A 74 5.41 24.11 18.78
C GLU A 74 5.21 25.36 19.64
N ASP A 75 6.08 25.52 20.64
CA ASP A 75 6.13 26.74 21.42
C ASP A 75 6.61 27.84 20.49
N ALA A 76 5.67 28.74 20.22
CA ALA A 76 5.93 30.05 19.71
C ALA A 76 7.12 30.70 20.46
N HIS A 77 7.97 31.37 19.68
CA HIS A 77 9.01 32.33 20.08
C HIS A 77 10.45 31.79 20.23
N SER A 78 11.27 32.09 19.22
CA SER A 78 12.54 32.77 19.49
C SER A 78 12.71 33.94 18.51
N GLY A 79 12.70 35.15 19.07
CA GLY A 79 12.92 36.39 18.33
C GLY A 79 14.37 36.55 17.91
N VAL A 80 14.57 37.12 16.72
CA VAL A 80 15.87 37.60 16.25
C VAL A 80 15.83 39.13 16.35
N PRO A 81 16.61 39.77 17.23
CA PRO A 81 16.82 41.21 17.14
C PRO A 81 17.81 41.49 16.00
N HIS A 82 17.39 42.35 15.06
CA HIS A 82 18.24 43.00 14.07
C HIS A 82 18.98 44.19 14.69
#